data_AF-A0A2H1IK41-F1
#
_entry.id   AF-A0A2H1IK41-F1
#
_cell.length_a   1.000
_cell.length_b   1.000
_cell.length_c   1.000
_cell.angle_alpha   90.00
_cell.angle_beta   90.00
_cell.angle_gamma   90.00
#
_symmetry.space_group_name_H-M   'P 1'
#
loop_
_entity.id
_entity.type
_entity.pdbx_description
1 polymer ?
#
loop_
_entity_poly.entity_id
_entity_poly.type
_entity_poly.pdbx_seq_one_letter_code
_entity_poly.pdbx_strand_id
1 'polypeptide(L)'
;MTDRRPLLFTLAGIVATLVYFGAGEFISGAFSATSAPLLILGQTIIPLVPTAMIKTAISIFGTNDKLALVITLVIVGAILGGVIGRIGLHRRALSFVLLIGLGILPVVLLLSTGGSFLDAVPALLGVGLGCAVYVGLIRFAGRAEQLSGGPVDNDVKLDADAHSGTDLHPGTDRRAFFGLAAGLSVVGIAAIAAGQSAAILARNAAGAVTKLVLPRPATSAPKIPAGADLDIEGLAPIITPNDDFYRIDTALIPPSVDAASWSLRIHGMVDEEVTITMDELLELPLEEHRVSLTCVSNEVGGDLVGNATWLGYPVRELLKRAKPQDGADMVLSTSDDGFTASTPLETLTDDRASLLAVGMNGEPLPRDHGFPARLVVPGLYGFVSATKWVTELEVTRFADKEAYWTTRGWSTHGPVLVASRVDVPRAGAQVNPNKDGQIVTAGMAWAQHVGIAEVRVRIDSGDWHTAELSEELNSDTWRQ
;
A
#
# COMPACT_ATOMS: atom_id res chain seq x y z
N MET A 1 42.52 -17.52 -21.80
CA MET A 1 41.96 -17.20 -20.47
C MET A 1 41.16 -15.93 -20.62
N THR A 2 39.84 -15.98 -20.47
CA THR A 2 38.97 -14.79 -20.60
C THR A 2 39.29 -13.78 -19.49
N ASP A 3 39.45 -12.51 -19.85
CA ASP A 3 39.62 -11.41 -18.88
C ASP A 3 38.34 -11.30 -18.03
N ARG A 4 38.42 -11.75 -16.78
CA ARG A 4 37.30 -11.75 -15.83
C ARG A 4 37.29 -10.52 -14.93
N ARG A 5 38.20 -9.55 -15.12
CA ARG A 5 38.16 -8.25 -14.41
C ARG A 5 36.79 -7.56 -14.54
N PRO A 6 36.16 -7.51 -15.73
CA PRO A 6 34.86 -6.86 -15.87
C PRO A 6 33.78 -7.52 -15.00
N LEU A 7 33.86 -8.84 -14.79
CA LEU A 7 32.92 -9.58 -13.96
C LEU A 7 33.08 -9.24 -12.47
N LEU A 8 34.32 -9.16 -11.96
CA LEU A 8 34.58 -8.83 -10.55
C LEU A 8 34.07 -7.42 -10.19
N PHE A 9 34.31 -6.45 -11.07
CA PHE A 9 33.82 -5.08 -10.91
C PHE A 9 32.30 -5.00 -10.98
N THR A 10 31.67 -5.76 -11.89
CA THR A 10 30.20 -5.85 -11.98
C THR A 10 29.62 -6.44 -10.69
N LEU A 11 30.19 -7.54 -10.17
CA LEU A 11 29.76 -8.15 -8.92
C LEU A 11 29.97 -7.23 -7.72
N ALA A 12 31.08 -6.51 -7.65
CA ALA A 12 31.31 -5.53 -6.58
C ALA A 12 30.22 -4.45 -6.54
N GLY A 13 29.79 -3.97 -7.71
CA GLY A 13 28.69 -3.00 -7.81
C GLY A 13 27.32 -3.57 -7.41
N ILE A 14 27.01 -4.81 -7.80
CA ILE A 14 25.80 -5.52 -7.39
C ILE A 14 25.78 -5.68 -5.86
N VAL A 15 26.85 -6.23 -5.28
CA VAL A 15 26.95 -6.49 -3.84
C VAL A 15 26.84 -5.19 -3.04
N ALA A 16 27.54 -4.14 -3.47
CA ALA A 16 27.45 -2.83 -2.84
C ALA A 16 26.02 -2.27 -2.81
N THR A 17 25.26 -2.49 -3.89
CA THR A 17 23.86 -2.04 -3.98
C THR A 17 22.93 -2.85 -3.09
N LEU A 18 23.13 -4.18 -3.01
CA LEU A 18 22.36 -5.03 -2.10
C LEU A 18 22.64 -4.68 -0.63
N VAL A 19 23.88 -4.37 -0.29
CA VAL A 19 24.25 -3.91 1.06
C VAL A 19 23.68 -2.52 1.35
N TYR A 20 23.69 -1.62 0.36
CA TYR A 20 23.04 -0.30 0.48
C TYR A 20 21.57 -0.43 0.86
N PHE A 21 20.79 -1.18 0.08
CA PHE A 21 19.37 -1.38 0.37
C PHE A 21 19.18 -2.15 1.67
N GLY A 22 19.91 -3.24 1.89
CA GLY A 22 19.78 -4.03 3.11
C GLY A 22 20.04 -3.25 4.39
N ALA A 23 21.11 -2.44 4.42
CA ALA A 23 21.39 -1.60 5.57
C ALA A 23 20.38 -0.47 5.73
N GLY A 24 20.01 0.21 4.63
CA GLY A 24 19.02 1.29 4.68
C GLY A 24 17.66 0.81 5.19
N GLU A 25 17.16 -0.31 4.66
CA GLU A 25 15.90 -0.93 5.09
C GLU A 25 15.95 -1.38 6.56
N PHE A 26 17.03 -2.05 6.96
CA PHE A 26 17.18 -2.54 8.33
C PHE A 26 17.26 -1.40 9.35
N ILE A 27 18.06 -0.37 9.06
CA ILE A 27 18.24 0.80 9.93
C ILE A 27 16.94 1.59 10.04
N SER A 28 16.13 1.66 8.97
CA SER A 28 14.85 2.38 8.99
C SER A 28 13.89 1.85 10.06
N GLY A 29 13.99 0.57 10.44
CA GLY A 29 13.22 0.01 11.55
C GLY A 29 13.47 0.66 12.92
N ALA A 30 14.61 1.34 13.11
CA ALA A 30 14.92 2.08 14.34
C ALA A 30 14.57 3.59 14.26
N PHE A 31 14.17 4.06 13.08
CA PHE A 31 13.71 5.43 12.85
C PHE A 31 12.21 5.39 12.55
N SER A 32 11.78 5.74 11.33
CA SER A 32 10.42 5.55 10.84
C SER A 32 10.40 4.52 9.72
N ALA A 33 9.33 3.73 9.67
CA ALA A 33 9.08 2.83 8.54
C ALA A 33 8.96 3.58 7.20
N THR A 34 8.63 4.88 7.22
CA THR A 34 8.56 5.73 6.02
C THR A 34 9.94 6.16 5.50
N SER A 35 10.99 6.02 6.30
CA SER A 35 12.38 6.37 5.96
C SER A 35 13.10 5.34 5.07
N ALA A 36 12.44 4.21 4.78
CA ALA A 36 12.99 3.10 4.01
C ALA A 36 13.31 3.52 2.56
N PRO A 37 14.57 3.33 2.06
CA PRO A 37 14.95 3.77 0.73
C PRO A 37 14.14 3.15 -0.41
N LEU A 38 13.78 1.85 -0.33
CA LEU A 38 12.97 1.20 -1.36
C LEU A 38 11.54 1.72 -1.35
N LEU A 39 11.00 2.07 -0.18
CA LEU A 39 9.67 2.66 -0.05
C LEU A 39 9.62 4.04 -0.71
N ILE A 40 10.59 4.92 -0.39
CA ILE A 40 10.68 6.27 -0.97
C ILE A 40 10.78 6.19 -2.50
N LEU A 41 11.61 5.30 -3.02
CA LEU A 41 11.72 5.08 -4.48
C LEU A 41 10.42 4.56 -5.07
N GLY A 42 9.78 3.57 -4.43
CA GLY A 42 8.52 3.00 -4.88
C GLY A 42 7.40 4.03 -4.96
N GLN A 43 7.20 4.81 -3.89
CA GLN A 43 6.19 5.87 -3.83
C GLN A 43 6.40 6.94 -4.90
N THR A 44 7.66 7.28 -5.21
CA THR A 44 7.98 8.27 -6.23
C THR A 44 7.79 7.74 -7.65
N ILE A 45 8.03 6.45 -7.88
CA ILE A 45 7.93 5.84 -9.21
C ILE A 45 6.48 5.57 -9.60
N ILE A 46 5.62 5.14 -8.67
CA ILE A 46 4.23 4.75 -8.96
C ILE A 46 3.47 5.82 -9.78
N PRO A 47 3.50 7.12 -9.43
CA PRO A 47 2.81 8.15 -10.20
C PRO A 47 3.33 8.34 -11.64
N LEU A 48 4.57 7.93 -11.92
CA LEU A 48 5.22 8.08 -13.23
C LEU A 48 4.94 6.89 -14.17
N VAL A 49 4.43 5.78 -13.63
CA VAL A 49 4.18 4.56 -14.40
C VAL A 49 2.83 4.68 -15.14
N PRO A 50 2.77 4.37 -16.46
CA PRO A 50 1.52 4.36 -17.20
C PRO A 50 0.47 3.43 -16.57
N THR A 51 -0.78 3.88 -16.51
CA THR A 51 -1.89 3.14 -15.87
C THR A 51 -2.08 1.73 -16.43
N ALA A 52 -1.81 1.52 -17.72
CA ALA A 52 -1.89 0.20 -18.35
C ALA A 52 -0.93 -0.81 -17.70
N MET A 53 0.29 -0.39 -17.34
CA MET A 53 1.27 -1.26 -16.68
C MET A 53 0.83 -1.59 -15.25
N ILE A 54 0.27 -0.62 -14.52
CA ILE A 54 -0.24 -0.83 -13.16
C ILE A 54 -1.38 -1.86 -13.19
N LYS A 55 -2.34 -1.71 -14.11
CA LYS A 55 -3.45 -2.67 -14.27
C LYS A 55 -2.96 -4.08 -14.57
N THR A 56 -1.99 -4.22 -15.49
CA THR A 56 -1.39 -5.52 -15.80
C THR A 56 -0.65 -6.12 -14.61
N ALA A 57 0.08 -5.31 -13.83
CA ALA A 57 0.74 -5.78 -12.63
C ALA A 57 -0.27 -6.29 -11.60
N ILE A 58 -1.34 -5.53 -11.34
CA ILE A 58 -2.42 -5.93 -10.43
C ILE A 58 -3.10 -7.21 -10.91
N SER A 59 -3.36 -7.36 -12.22
CA SER A 59 -3.99 -8.58 -12.75
C SER A 59 -3.10 -9.83 -12.60
N ILE A 60 -1.78 -9.67 -12.63
CA ILE A 60 -0.83 -10.79 -12.51
C ILE A 60 -0.55 -11.13 -11.04
N PHE A 61 -0.35 -10.11 -10.21
CA PHE A 61 0.15 -10.28 -8.84
C PHE A 61 -0.92 -10.14 -7.76
N GLY A 62 -2.13 -9.70 -8.10
CA GLY A 62 -3.22 -9.46 -7.14
C GLY A 62 -2.82 -8.48 -6.05
N THR A 63 -3.13 -8.83 -4.80
CA THR A 63 -2.76 -8.05 -3.60
C THR A 63 -1.26 -8.03 -3.28
N ASN A 64 -0.45 -8.82 -4.01
CA ASN A 64 1.00 -8.88 -3.88
C ASN A 64 1.75 -7.95 -4.87
N ASP A 65 1.05 -7.11 -5.62
CA ASP A 65 1.62 -6.13 -6.54
C ASP A 65 2.70 -5.25 -5.88
N LYS A 66 2.50 -4.88 -4.60
CA LYS A 66 3.46 -4.08 -3.82
C LYS A 66 4.76 -4.84 -3.53
N LEU A 67 4.67 -6.14 -3.22
CA LEU A 67 5.86 -6.99 -3.05
C LEU A 67 6.61 -7.14 -4.38
N ALA A 68 5.87 -7.29 -5.49
CA ALA A 68 6.46 -7.36 -6.83
C ALA A 68 7.20 -6.05 -7.19
N LEU A 69 6.67 -4.89 -6.79
CA LEU A 69 7.36 -3.61 -6.98
C LEU A 69 8.70 -3.56 -6.23
N VAL A 70 8.72 -3.93 -4.94
CA VAL A 70 9.94 -3.97 -4.14
C VAL A 70 11.00 -4.86 -4.78
N ILE A 71 10.63 -6.09 -5.16
CA ILE A 71 11.54 -7.04 -5.80
C ILE A 71 12.10 -6.44 -7.09
N THR A 72 11.23 -5.80 -7.88
CA THR A 72 11.63 -5.13 -9.13
C THR A 72 12.64 -4.02 -8.87
N LEU A 73 12.42 -3.17 -7.86
CA LEU A 73 13.35 -2.10 -7.48
C LEU A 73 14.71 -2.63 -7.06
N VAL A 74 14.76 -3.71 -6.28
CA VAL A 74 16.02 -4.35 -5.86
C VAL A 74 16.75 -4.92 -7.08
N ILE A 75 16.06 -5.58 -8.00
CA ILE A 75 16.66 -6.13 -9.24
C ILE A 75 17.21 -5.01 -10.13
N VAL A 76 16.41 -3.97 -10.39
CA VAL A 76 16.83 -2.81 -11.21
C VAL A 76 18.02 -2.11 -10.56
N GLY A 77 17.97 -1.88 -9.25
CA GLY A 77 19.09 -1.33 -8.50
C GLY A 77 20.36 -2.18 -8.61
N ALA A 78 20.26 -3.50 -8.43
CA ALA A 78 21.39 -4.41 -8.58
C ALA A 78 21.99 -4.36 -10.00
N ILE A 79 21.16 -4.31 -11.05
CA ILE A 79 21.61 -4.17 -12.44
C ILE A 79 22.35 -2.85 -12.64
N LEU A 80 21.79 -1.72 -12.20
CA LEU A 80 22.42 -0.40 -12.26
C LEU A 80 23.74 -0.39 -11.49
N GLY A 81 23.77 -0.97 -10.30
CA GLY A 81 24.96 -1.18 -9.50
C GLY A 81 26.03 -1.96 -10.26
N GLY A 82 25.65 -3.03 -10.95
CA GLY A 82 26.56 -3.79 -11.81
C GLY A 82 27.14 -2.97 -12.97
N VAL A 83 26.32 -2.14 -13.62
CA VAL A 83 26.77 -1.22 -14.68
C VAL A 83 27.75 -0.18 -14.12
N ILE A 84 27.44 0.45 -12.98
CA ILE A 84 28.32 1.39 -12.28
C ILE A 84 29.64 0.70 -11.92
N GLY A 85 29.55 -0.52 -11.41
CA GLY A 85 30.68 -1.40 -11.14
C GLY A 85 31.59 -1.54 -12.35
N ARG A 86 31.01 -1.89 -13.50
CA ARG A 86 31.72 -2.06 -14.78
C ARG A 86 32.37 -0.77 -15.29
N ILE A 87 31.73 0.39 -15.10
CA ILE A 87 32.35 1.70 -15.41
C ILE A 87 33.60 1.93 -14.57
N GLY A 88 33.57 1.49 -13.30
CA GLY A 88 34.69 1.58 -12.36
C GLY A 88 35.96 0.86 -12.79
N LEU A 89 35.86 -0.06 -13.77
CA LEU A 89 37.02 -0.69 -14.39
C LEU A 89 37.94 0.33 -15.07
N HIS A 90 37.35 1.32 -15.74
CA HIS A 90 38.09 2.32 -16.52
C HIS A 90 38.11 3.69 -15.83
N ARG A 91 37.05 4.04 -15.08
CA ARG A 91 36.89 5.36 -14.47
C ARG A 91 36.38 5.23 -13.03
N ARG A 92 37.31 4.94 -12.11
CA ARG A 92 37.00 4.75 -10.68
C ARG A 92 36.31 5.97 -10.06
N ALA A 93 36.80 7.17 -10.32
CA ALA A 93 36.18 8.39 -9.78
C ALA A 93 34.72 8.54 -10.24
N LEU A 94 34.44 8.25 -11.52
CA LEU A 94 33.09 8.33 -12.07
C LEU A 94 32.16 7.27 -11.44
N SER A 95 32.63 6.04 -11.23
CA SER A 95 31.78 5.02 -10.59
C SER A 95 31.42 5.37 -9.15
N PHE A 96 32.34 5.98 -8.39
CA PHE A 96 32.04 6.49 -7.04
C PHE A 96 30.99 7.60 -7.06
N VAL A 97 31.14 8.57 -7.95
CA VAL A 97 30.17 9.67 -8.08
C VAL A 97 28.79 9.14 -8.46
N LEU A 98 28.71 8.18 -9.39
CA LEU A 98 27.44 7.57 -9.79
C LEU A 98 26.80 6.74 -8.66
N LEU A 99 27.59 5.97 -7.91
CA LEU A 99 27.09 5.17 -6.78
C LEU A 99 26.54 6.06 -5.66
N ILE A 100 27.27 7.12 -5.31
CA ILE A 100 26.84 8.11 -4.31
C ILE A 100 25.60 8.87 -4.81
N GLY A 101 25.63 9.35 -6.06
CA GLY A 101 24.52 10.11 -6.64
C GLY A 101 23.22 9.30 -6.69
N LEU A 102 23.28 8.04 -7.13
CA LEU A 102 22.11 7.16 -7.13
C LEU A 102 21.67 6.78 -5.72
N GLY A 103 22.61 6.54 -4.80
CA GLY A 103 22.30 6.19 -3.41
C GLY A 103 21.71 7.34 -2.60
N ILE A 104 22.04 8.59 -2.94
CA ILE A 104 21.48 9.81 -2.34
C ILE A 104 20.11 10.18 -2.95
N LEU A 105 19.72 9.60 -4.08
CA LEU A 105 18.44 9.91 -4.72
C LEU A 105 17.24 9.80 -3.77
N PRO A 106 17.08 8.73 -2.95
CA PRO A 106 15.96 8.68 -1.99
C PRO A 106 16.01 9.78 -0.93
N VAL A 107 17.21 10.22 -0.53
CA VAL A 107 17.38 11.36 0.40
C VAL A 107 16.86 12.65 -0.21
N VAL A 108 17.21 12.91 -1.48
CA VAL A 108 16.75 14.10 -2.20
C VAL A 108 15.23 14.06 -2.37
N LEU A 109 14.66 12.92 -2.75
CA LEU A 109 13.22 12.75 -2.94
C LEU A 109 12.45 12.96 -1.63
N LEU A 110 12.92 12.38 -0.53
CA LEU A 110 12.34 12.55 0.80
C LEU A 110 12.33 14.02 1.26
N LEU A 111 13.46 14.71 1.13
CA LEU A 111 13.55 16.12 1.52
C LEU A 111 12.74 17.03 0.58
N SER A 112 12.65 16.69 -0.70
CA SER A 112 11.85 17.46 -1.67
C SER A 112 10.34 17.35 -1.43
N THR A 113 9.91 16.32 -0.71
CA THR A 113 8.51 16.07 -0.34
C THR A 113 8.19 16.49 1.10
N GLY A 114 9.10 17.22 1.76
CA GLY A 114 8.88 17.76 3.11
C GLY A 114 9.31 16.85 4.26
N GLY A 115 9.97 15.73 3.98
CA GLY A 115 10.51 14.83 5.00
C GLY A 115 11.62 15.48 5.85
N SER A 116 11.81 14.98 7.07
CA SER A 116 12.82 15.53 7.98
C SER A 116 14.23 15.02 7.63
N PHE A 117 15.27 15.74 8.06
CA PHE A 117 16.64 15.27 7.91
C PHE A 117 16.92 13.98 8.69
N LEU A 118 16.23 13.76 9.81
CA LEU A 118 16.35 12.52 10.58
C LEU A 118 15.86 11.31 9.78
N ASP A 119 14.82 11.47 8.97
CA ASP A 119 14.30 10.41 8.09
C ASP A 119 15.28 10.06 6.96
N ALA A 120 16.25 10.93 6.65
CA ALA A 120 17.26 10.66 5.62
C ALA A 120 18.46 9.84 6.14
N VAL A 121 18.62 9.71 7.47
CA VAL A 121 19.77 9.04 8.09
C VAL A 121 19.93 7.58 7.65
N PRO A 122 18.87 6.74 7.60
CA PRO A 122 18.99 5.35 7.18
C PRO A 122 19.54 5.21 5.75
N ALA A 123 19.05 6.04 4.82
CA ALA A 123 19.52 6.06 3.44
C ALA A 123 21.00 6.49 3.36
N LEU A 124 21.40 7.55 4.08
CA LEU A 124 22.78 8.04 4.11
C LEU A 124 23.76 7.00 4.67
N LEU A 125 23.39 6.31 5.75
CA LEU A 125 24.18 5.22 6.33
C LEU A 125 24.29 4.04 5.36
N GLY A 126 23.19 3.70 4.68
CA GLY A 126 23.19 2.74 3.59
C GLY A 126 24.19 3.12 2.50
N VAL A 127 24.21 4.39 2.04
CA VAL A 127 25.16 4.85 1.00
C VAL A 127 26.59 4.68 1.48
N GLY A 128 26.88 5.09 2.72
CA GLY A 128 28.20 4.95 3.32
C GLY A 128 28.68 3.49 3.35
N LEU A 129 27.82 2.56 3.78
CA LEU A 129 28.15 1.14 3.86
C LEU A 129 28.31 0.50 2.46
N GLY A 130 27.41 0.82 1.53
CA GLY A 130 27.51 0.38 0.14
C GLY A 130 28.81 0.85 -0.52
N CYS A 131 29.18 2.13 -0.33
CA CYS A 131 30.46 2.67 -0.79
C CYS A 131 31.66 1.94 -0.17
N ALA A 132 31.64 1.71 1.14
CA ALA A 132 32.72 1.01 1.85
C ALA A 132 32.92 -0.42 1.32
N VAL A 133 31.82 -1.16 1.11
CA VAL A 133 31.84 -2.50 0.51
C VAL A 133 32.38 -2.46 -0.92
N TYR A 134 31.94 -1.50 -1.74
CA TYR A 134 32.44 -1.33 -3.10
C TYR A 134 33.95 -1.08 -3.15
N VAL A 135 34.47 -0.15 -2.32
CA VAL A 135 35.91 0.11 -2.18
C VAL A 135 36.64 -1.16 -1.74
N GLY A 136 36.13 -1.84 -0.72
CA GLY A 136 36.73 -3.05 -0.16
C GLY A 136 36.87 -4.16 -1.20
N LEU A 137 35.80 -4.45 -1.93
CA LEU A 137 35.77 -5.49 -2.96
C LEU A 137 36.67 -5.15 -4.15
N ILE A 138 36.73 -3.89 -4.59
CA ILE A 138 37.64 -3.49 -5.68
C ILE A 138 39.10 -3.56 -5.24
N ARG A 139 39.42 -3.12 -4.01
CA ARG A 139 40.78 -3.24 -3.46
C ARG A 139 41.21 -4.70 -3.33
N PHE A 140 40.29 -5.57 -2.90
CA PHE A 140 40.53 -7.01 -2.81
C PHE A 140 40.75 -7.65 -4.19
N ALA A 141 39.91 -7.30 -5.17
CA ALA A 141 40.07 -7.75 -6.55
C ALA A 141 41.41 -7.33 -7.16
N GLY A 142 41.86 -6.10 -6.90
CA GLY A 142 43.17 -5.62 -7.35
C GLY A 142 44.37 -6.35 -6.71
N ARG A 143 44.26 -6.74 -5.43
CA ARG A 143 45.30 -7.52 -4.73
C ARG A 143 45.41 -8.96 -5.23
N ALA A 144 44.29 -9.65 -5.38
CA ALA A 144 44.24 -11.02 -5.90
C ALA A 144 44.83 -11.14 -7.31
N GLU A 145 44.81 -10.04 -8.06
CA GLU A 145 45.32 -9.95 -9.41
C GLU A 145 46.82 -9.66 -9.49
N GLN A 146 47.35 -8.78 -8.63
CA GLN A 146 48.80 -8.55 -8.53
C GLN A 146 49.57 -9.84 -8.17
N LEU A 147 48.98 -10.71 -7.34
CA LEU A 147 49.56 -12.00 -6.97
C LEU A 147 49.46 -13.08 -8.07
N SER A 148 48.54 -12.91 -9.03
CA SER A 148 48.35 -13.86 -10.14
C SER A 148 49.19 -13.55 -11.38
N GLY A 149 49.87 -12.39 -11.44
CA GLY A 149 50.44 -11.82 -12.67
C GLY A 149 51.95 -11.57 -12.67
N GLY A 150 52.72 -12.14 -11.74
CA GLY A 150 54.18 -12.03 -11.77
C GLY A 150 54.77 -12.70 -13.03
N PRO A 151 55.75 -12.09 -13.73
CA PRO A 151 56.43 -12.75 -14.84
C PRO A 151 57.21 -13.96 -14.31
N VAL A 152 57.01 -15.12 -14.93
CA VAL A 152 57.91 -16.27 -14.72
C VAL A 152 59.18 -15.97 -15.53
N ASP A 153 60.19 -15.41 -14.87
CA ASP A 153 61.51 -15.25 -15.46
C ASP A 153 62.23 -16.61 -15.35
N ASN A 154 62.25 -17.35 -16.46
CA ASN A 154 62.97 -18.61 -16.59
C ASN A 154 64.44 -18.31 -16.92
N ASP A 155 65.20 -17.80 -15.96
CA ASP A 155 66.65 -17.87 -15.97
C ASP A 155 67.19 -17.42 -14.60
N VAL A 156 67.61 -18.37 -13.75
CA VAL A 156 68.85 -18.32 -12.94
C VAL A 156 69.02 -19.70 -12.26
N LYS A 157 70.28 -20.16 -12.30
CA LYS A 157 70.84 -21.44 -11.84
C LYS A 157 70.49 -21.81 -10.40
N LEU A 158 70.40 -23.12 -10.18
CA LEU A 158 70.49 -23.79 -8.89
C LEU A 158 71.66 -23.26 -8.07
N ASP A 159 71.38 -22.79 -6.85
CA ASP A 159 72.16 -23.07 -5.65
C ASP A 159 71.25 -22.94 -4.42
N ALA A 160 71.45 -23.85 -3.48
CA ALA A 160 70.66 -24.03 -2.27
C ALA A 160 70.83 -22.87 -1.28
N ASP A 161 69.74 -22.41 -0.67
CA ASP A 161 69.58 -22.39 0.79
C ASP A 161 68.22 -21.79 1.21
N ALA A 162 67.76 -22.27 2.37
CA ALA A 162 66.45 -22.09 2.96
C ALA A 162 65.91 -20.65 3.04
N HIS A 163 64.62 -20.46 2.74
CA HIS A 163 63.71 -19.66 3.56
C HIS A 163 62.24 -20.06 3.31
N SER A 164 61.53 -20.26 4.43
CA SER A 164 60.12 -20.55 4.55
C SER A 164 59.26 -19.43 3.95
N GLY A 165 58.81 -19.62 2.71
CA GLY A 165 57.75 -18.84 2.07
C GLY A 165 56.44 -19.59 2.19
N THR A 166 55.42 -18.94 2.74
CA THR A 166 54.04 -19.43 2.70
C THR A 166 53.54 -19.30 1.26
N ASP A 167 53.45 -20.42 0.55
CA ASP A 167 52.87 -20.50 -0.79
C ASP A 167 51.38 -20.12 -0.77
N LEU A 168 51.09 -18.84 -1.02
CA LEU A 168 49.72 -18.36 -1.25
C LEU A 168 49.32 -18.70 -2.69
N HIS A 169 48.60 -19.82 -2.84
CA HIS A 169 48.06 -20.24 -4.13
C HIS A 169 47.05 -19.21 -4.70
N PRO A 170 47.21 -18.74 -5.96
CA PRO A 170 46.31 -17.79 -6.64
C PRO A 170 44.84 -18.22 -6.73
N GLY A 171 44.53 -19.50 -6.50
CA GLY A 171 43.17 -20.03 -6.46
C GLY A 171 42.41 -19.73 -5.16
N THR A 172 43.13 -19.51 -4.05
CA THR A 172 42.56 -19.32 -2.70
C THR A 172 41.95 -17.92 -2.56
N ASP A 173 42.62 -16.88 -3.04
CA ASP A 173 42.12 -15.49 -3.02
C ASP A 173 40.88 -15.29 -3.91
N ARG A 174 40.78 -16.04 -5.00
CA ARG A 174 39.60 -15.98 -5.88
C ARG A 174 38.38 -16.60 -5.23
N ARG A 175 38.54 -17.77 -4.61
CA ARG A 175 37.49 -18.40 -3.81
C ARG A 175 37.10 -17.52 -2.62
N ALA A 176 38.07 -16.83 -2.02
CA ALA A 176 37.81 -15.85 -0.97
C ALA A 176 37.01 -14.64 -1.47
N PHE A 177 37.29 -14.08 -2.66
CA PHE A 177 36.48 -13.01 -3.24
C PHE A 177 35.03 -13.45 -3.48
N PHE A 178 34.82 -14.57 -4.18
CA PHE A 178 33.47 -15.05 -4.46
C PHE A 178 32.73 -15.45 -3.18
N GLY A 179 33.43 -16.04 -2.21
CA GLY A 179 32.88 -16.33 -0.89
C GLY A 179 32.46 -15.07 -0.13
N LEU A 180 33.30 -14.03 -0.13
CA LEU A 180 32.99 -12.74 0.50
C LEU A 180 31.85 -12.01 -0.22
N ALA A 181 31.87 -11.96 -1.55
CA ALA A 181 30.82 -11.34 -2.35
C ALA A 181 29.47 -12.07 -2.19
N ALA A 182 29.48 -13.40 -2.18
CA ALA A 182 28.29 -14.20 -1.91
C ALA A 182 27.78 -13.97 -0.48
N GLY A 183 28.67 -14.00 0.52
CA GLY A 183 28.31 -13.75 1.91
C GLY A 183 27.69 -12.38 2.12
N LEU A 184 28.31 -11.31 1.59
CA LEU A 184 27.77 -9.95 1.66
C LEU A 184 26.46 -9.79 0.90
N SER A 185 26.28 -10.47 -0.23
CA SER A 185 25.00 -10.46 -0.97
C SER A 185 23.89 -11.12 -0.15
N VAL A 186 24.16 -12.28 0.45
CA VAL A 186 23.21 -12.99 1.31
C VAL A 186 22.84 -12.14 2.52
N VAL A 187 23.82 -11.51 3.18
CA VAL A 187 23.58 -10.60 4.31
C VAL A 187 22.75 -9.40 3.86
N GLY A 188 23.06 -8.78 2.72
CA GLY A 188 22.28 -7.66 2.18
C GLY A 188 20.83 -8.05 1.92
N ILE A 189 20.59 -9.16 1.22
CA ILE A 189 19.22 -9.65 0.93
C ILE A 189 18.48 -10.01 2.22
N ALA A 190 19.13 -10.70 3.15
CA ALA A 190 18.54 -11.04 4.44
C ALA A 190 18.20 -9.78 5.26
N ALA A 191 19.03 -8.74 5.21
CA ALA A 191 18.78 -7.47 5.88
C ALA A 191 17.60 -6.70 5.24
N ILE A 192 17.42 -6.75 3.92
CA ILE A 192 16.21 -6.23 3.25
C ILE A 192 14.97 -6.96 3.80
N ALA A 193 14.97 -8.29 3.77
CA ALA A 193 13.82 -9.09 4.23
C ALA A 193 13.53 -8.88 5.73
N ALA A 194 14.57 -8.81 6.56
CA ALA A 194 14.46 -8.56 8.00
C ALA A 194 13.95 -7.14 8.28
N GLY A 195 14.46 -6.12 7.58
CA GLY A 195 14.01 -4.74 7.71
C GLY A 195 12.54 -4.60 7.35
N GLN A 196 12.11 -5.21 6.24
CA GLN A 196 10.70 -5.22 5.84
C GLN A 196 9.81 -5.96 6.85
N SER A 197 10.25 -7.11 7.35
CA SER A 197 9.50 -7.89 8.33
C SER A 197 9.39 -7.17 9.67
N ALA A 198 10.49 -6.57 10.15
CA ALA A 198 10.51 -5.77 11.37
C ALA A 198 9.58 -4.55 11.23
N ALA A 199 9.59 -3.89 10.07
CA ALA A 199 8.70 -2.77 9.81
C ALA A 199 7.21 -3.20 9.80
N ILE A 200 6.87 -4.37 9.24
CA ILE A 200 5.50 -4.92 9.34
C ILE A 200 5.12 -5.16 10.80
N LEU A 201 6.01 -5.81 11.56
CA LEU A 201 5.74 -6.15 12.96
C LEU A 201 5.60 -4.91 13.84
N ALA A 202 6.49 -3.93 13.69
CA ALA A 202 6.43 -2.65 14.39
C ALA A 202 5.13 -1.89 14.08
N ARG A 203 4.67 -1.92 12.82
CA ARG A 203 3.39 -1.30 12.42
C ARG A 203 2.17 -2.02 12.99
N ASN A 204 2.19 -3.35 13.06
CA ASN A 204 1.11 -4.11 13.67
C ASN A 204 1.08 -3.89 15.18
N ALA A 205 2.24 -3.76 15.82
CA ALA A 205 2.34 -3.41 17.22
C ALA A 205 1.87 -1.98 17.50
N ALA A 206 2.29 -0.99 16.72
CA ALA A 206 1.85 0.40 16.88
C ALA A 206 0.33 0.57 16.72
N GLY A 207 -0.28 -0.13 15.76
CA GLY A 207 -1.75 -0.19 15.64
C GLY A 207 -2.45 -0.94 16.78
N ALA A 208 -1.72 -1.80 17.52
CA ALA A 208 -2.24 -2.50 18.70
C ALA A 208 -2.06 -1.73 20.02
N VAL A 209 -1.27 -0.64 20.04
CA VAL A 209 -0.88 0.07 21.27
C VAL A 209 -2.01 0.94 21.83
N THR A 210 -2.99 1.35 21.03
CA THR A 210 -4.14 2.13 21.51
C THR A 210 -5.44 1.34 21.33
N LYS A 211 -5.82 0.56 22.37
CA LYS A 211 -7.16 -0.03 22.45
C LYS A 211 -8.18 1.09 22.58
N LEU A 212 -8.66 1.59 21.44
CA LEU A 212 -9.81 2.48 21.39
C LEU A 212 -11.03 1.73 21.94
N VAL A 213 -11.67 2.25 22.98
CA VAL A 213 -12.91 1.67 23.52
C VAL A 213 -14.06 2.43 22.88
N LEU A 214 -14.87 1.74 22.09
CA LEU A 214 -16.01 2.35 21.44
C LEU A 214 -17.12 2.66 22.46
N PRO A 215 -17.73 3.86 22.40
CA PRO A 215 -18.93 4.16 23.18
C PRO A 215 -20.11 3.37 22.63
N ARG A 216 -21.19 3.30 23.41
CA ARG A 216 -22.46 2.79 22.89
C ARG A 216 -23.06 3.80 21.92
N PRO A 217 -23.64 3.36 20.79
CA PRO A 217 -24.34 4.27 19.89
C PRO A 217 -25.51 4.96 20.62
N ALA A 218 -25.67 6.25 20.38
CA ALA A 218 -26.87 6.99 20.74
C ALA A 218 -28.08 6.53 19.93
N THR A 219 -27.85 6.17 18.67
CA THR A 219 -28.84 5.55 17.76
C THR A 219 -28.26 4.26 17.19
N SER A 220 -28.81 3.11 17.58
CA SER A 220 -28.41 1.81 17.04
C SER A 220 -29.02 1.57 15.66
N ALA A 221 -28.32 0.82 14.81
CA ALA A 221 -28.90 0.40 13.55
C ALA A 221 -30.10 -0.52 13.81
N PRO A 222 -31.14 -0.53 12.95
CA PRO A 222 -32.27 -1.45 13.07
C PRO A 222 -31.81 -2.91 13.18
N LYS A 223 -32.62 -3.81 13.74
CA LYS A 223 -32.26 -5.23 13.72
C LYS A 223 -32.26 -5.74 12.28
N ILE A 224 -31.32 -6.63 11.97
CA ILE A 224 -31.31 -7.33 10.68
C ILE A 224 -32.58 -8.20 10.62
N PRO A 225 -33.44 -8.04 9.61
CA PRO A 225 -34.62 -8.87 9.47
C PRO A 225 -34.25 -10.34 9.26
N ALA A 226 -35.10 -11.26 9.73
CA ALA A 226 -34.83 -12.69 9.61
C ALA A 226 -34.77 -13.16 8.14
N GLY A 227 -35.50 -12.49 7.24
CA GLY A 227 -35.50 -12.80 5.82
C GLY A 227 -34.40 -12.09 5.01
N ALA A 228 -33.53 -11.29 5.65
CA ALA A 228 -32.49 -10.56 4.92
C ALA A 228 -31.35 -11.47 4.43
N ASP A 229 -31.08 -12.54 5.17
CA ASP A 229 -30.12 -13.58 4.80
C ASP A 229 -30.89 -14.83 4.33
N LEU A 230 -30.60 -15.29 3.11
CA LEU A 230 -31.22 -16.47 2.50
C LEU A 230 -30.61 -17.79 3.00
N ASP A 231 -29.52 -17.76 3.78
CA ASP A 231 -28.83 -18.94 4.33
C ASP A 231 -28.43 -19.97 3.25
N ILE A 232 -27.97 -19.46 2.10
CA ILE A 232 -27.51 -20.28 0.98
C ILE A 232 -26.01 -20.54 1.11
N GLU A 233 -25.60 -21.81 1.09
CA GLU A 233 -24.19 -22.20 1.17
C GLU A 233 -23.36 -21.55 0.05
N GLY A 234 -22.34 -20.78 0.43
CA GLY A 234 -21.40 -20.12 -0.49
C GLY A 234 -21.82 -18.71 -0.93
N LEU A 235 -23.04 -18.26 -0.60
CA LEU A 235 -23.49 -16.88 -0.79
C LEU A 235 -22.75 -15.96 0.19
N ALA A 236 -22.42 -14.74 -0.24
CA ALA A 236 -21.79 -13.77 0.67
C ALA A 236 -22.74 -13.40 1.83
N PRO A 237 -22.21 -13.29 3.06
CA PRO A 237 -23.03 -12.88 4.21
C PRO A 237 -23.52 -11.44 4.04
N ILE A 238 -24.69 -11.13 4.59
CA ILE A 238 -25.25 -9.76 4.54
C ILE A 238 -24.30 -8.73 5.16
N ILE A 239 -23.58 -9.11 6.21
CA ILE A 239 -22.50 -8.30 6.80
C ILE A 239 -21.18 -8.98 6.49
N THR A 240 -20.32 -8.29 5.73
CA THR A 240 -18.98 -8.75 5.40
C THR A 240 -18.11 -8.70 6.67
N PRO A 241 -17.47 -9.81 7.07
CA PRO A 241 -16.48 -9.81 8.15
C PRO A 241 -15.36 -8.80 7.90
N ASN A 242 -14.80 -8.22 8.97
CA ASN A 242 -13.76 -7.19 8.88
C ASN A 242 -12.53 -7.64 8.07
N ASP A 243 -12.11 -8.90 8.26
CA ASP A 243 -10.96 -9.50 7.58
C ASP A 243 -11.21 -9.80 6.09
N ASP A 244 -12.49 -9.96 5.70
CA ASP A 244 -12.91 -10.24 4.33
C ASP A 244 -13.37 -8.97 3.58
N PHE A 245 -13.46 -7.84 4.28
CA PHE A 245 -13.86 -6.58 3.67
C PHE A 245 -12.77 -6.10 2.70
N TYR A 246 -13.15 -5.79 1.46
CA TYR A 246 -12.19 -5.47 0.40
C TYR A 246 -11.26 -4.31 0.78
N ARG A 247 -9.99 -4.39 0.33
CA ARG A 247 -8.97 -3.37 0.59
C ARG A 247 -8.40 -2.83 -0.72
N ILE A 248 -8.47 -1.51 -0.87
CA ILE A 248 -7.79 -0.75 -1.92
C ILE A 248 -7.05 0.41 -1.26
N ASP A 249 -5.78 0.59 -1.61
CA ASP A 249 -4.91 1.66 -1.10
C ASP A 249 -4.12 2.29 -2.25
N THR A 250 -3.95 3.61 -2.21
CA THR A 250 -2.94 4.31 -3.03
C THR A 250 -1.55 4.25 -2.39
N ALA A 251 -1.49 4.22 -1.05
CA ALA A 251 -0.24 4.09 -0.32
C ALA A 251 0.32 2.66 -0.39
N LEU A 252 1.64 2.55 -0.57
CA LEU A 252 2.33 1.26 -0.51
C LEU A 252 2.19 0.60 0.87
N ILE A 253 2.12 1.40 1.92
CA ILE A 253 2.00 0.93 3.30
C ILE A 253 0.94 1.79 3.98
N PRO A 254 -0.12 1.18 4.55
CA PRO A 254 -1.08 1.90 5.38
C PRO A 254 -0.38 2.65 6.52
N PRO A 255 -0.78 3.90 6.82
CA PRO A 255 -0.24 4.61 7.97
C PRO A 255 -0.62 3.91 9.29
N SER A 256 0.17 4.19 10.32
CA SER A 256 -0.09 3.74 11.68
C SER A 256 -0.39 4.97 12.54
N VAL A 257 -1.65 5.37 12.55
CA VAL A 257 -2.11 6.57 13.25
C VAL A 257 -2.46 6.22 14.69
N ASP A 258 -1.89 6.97 15.64
CA ASP A 258 -2.23 6.82 17.06
C ASP A 258 -3.50 7.62 17.38
N ALA A 259 -4.53 6.92 17.89
CA ALA A 259 -5.79 7.54 18.26
C ALA A 259 -5.65 8.64 19.32
N ALA A 260 -4.66 8.53 20.23
CA ALA A 260 -4.47 9.51 21.29
C ALA A 260 -3.96 10.88 20.80
N SER A 261 -3.26 10.92 19.66
CA SER A 261 -2.75 12.15 19.04
C SER A 261 -3.54 12.58 17.81
N TRP A 262 -4.52 11.78 17.39
CA TRP A 262 -5.35 12.07 16.24
C TRP A 262 -6.30 13.24 16.52
N SER A 263 -6.47 14.09 15.50
CA SER A 263 -7.54 15.09 15.44
C SER A 263 -7.98 15.29 13.99
N LEU A 264 -9.21 15.75 13.81
CA LEU A 264 -9.76 16.18 12.52
C LEU A 264 -9.93 17.70 12.52
N ARG A 265 -9.40 18.39 11.50
CA ARG A 265 -9.62 19.82 11.26
C ARG A 265 -10.60 20.03 10.11
N ILE A 266 -11.56 20.94 10.30
CA ILE A 266 -12.52 21.40 9.30
C ILE A 266 -12.28 22.90 9.08
N HIS A 267 -11.94 23.28 7.85
CA HIS A 267 -11.56 24.66 7.51
C HIS A 267 -11.89 25.02 6.05
N GLY A 268 -11.38 26.14 5.54
CA GLY A 268 -11.58 26.61 4.18
C GLY A 268 -12.70 27.66 4.10
N MET A 269 -13.67 27.44 3.21
CA MET A 269 -14.86 28.27 3.02
C MET A 269 -15.90 28.01 4.13
N VAL A 270 -15.52 28.33 5.37
CA VAL A 270 -16.32 28.17 6.58
C VAL A 270 -16.26 29.43 7.43
N ASP A 271 -17.32 29.74 8.17
CA ASP A 271 -17.30 30.87 9.11
C ASP A 271 -16.59 30.51 10.43
N GLU A 272 -16.57 29.24 10.80
CA GLU A 272 -15.92 28.73 12.02
C GLU A 272 -15.04 27.53 11.69
N GLU A 273 -13.73 27.64 11.88
CA GLU A 273 -12.87 26.45 11.82
C GLU A 273 -13.13 25.56 13.03
N VAL A 274 -13.25 24.25 12.79
CA VAL A 274 -13.51 23.26 13.84
C VAL A 274 -12.34 22.29 13.89
N THR A 275 -11.79 22.07 15.09
CA THR A 275 -10.87 20.96 15.34
C THR A 275 -11.52 20.05 16.38
N ILE A 276 -11.55 18.75 16.10
CA ILE A 276 -12.08 17.75 17.03
C ILE A 276 -11.03 16.66 17.29
N THR A 277 -10.74 16.42 18.55
CA THR A 277 -9.86 15.33 19.01
C THR A 277 -10.61 14.01 19.06
N MET A 278 -9.87 12.89 19.17
CA MET A 278 -10.50 11.57 19.32
C MET A 278 -11.40 11.51 20.57
N ASP A 279 -10.94 12.03 21.71
CA ASP A 279 -11.72 12.01 22.96
C ASP A 279 -13.04 12.79 22.81
N GLU A 280 -12.99 13.99 22.24
CA GLU A 280 -14.19 14.79 21.96
C GLU A 280 -15.13 14.09 20.97
N LEU A 281 -14.59 13.41 19.96
CA LEU A 281 -15.39 12.65 18.99
C LEU A 281 -16.13 11.49 19.66
N LEU A 282 -15.49 10.75 20.55
CA LEU A 282 -16.11 9.62 21.26
C LEU A 282 -17.17 10.07 22.28
N GLU A 283 -17.15 11.33 22.72
CA GLU A 283 -18.18 11.91 23.59
C GLU A 283 -19.45 12.36 22.83
N LEU A 284 -19.36 12.48 21.49
CA LEU A 284 -20.51 12.84 20.66
C LEU A 284 -21.55 11.71 20.60
N PRO A 285 -22.84 12.02 20.32
CA PRO A 285 -23.87 11.01 20.17
C PRO A 285 -23.67 10.24 18.86
N LEU A 286 -22.79 9.22 18.88
CA LEU A 286 -22.49 8.41 17.71
C LEU A 286 -23.72 7.62 17.24
N GLU A 287 -23.86 7.50 15.92
CA GLU A 287 -24.90 6.73 15.26
C GLU A 287 -24.31 5.47 14.63
N GLU A 288 -25.11 4.40 14.62
CA GLU A 288 -24.78 3.15 13.97
C GLU A 288 -25.63 2.98 12.70
N HIS A 289 -24.98 2.80 11.56
CA HIS A 289 -25.64 2.63 10.25
C HIS A 289 -25.03 1.48 9.46
N ARG A 290 -25.83 0.81 8.63
CA ARG A 290 -25.33 -0.22 7.71
C ARG A 290 -25.22 0.35 6.32
N VAL A 291 -24.02 0.27 5.76
CA VAL A 291 -23.66 0.91 4.49
C VAL A 291 -22.73 -0.01 3.72
N SER A 292 -23.06 -0.25 2.45
CA SER A 292 -22.14 -0.86 1.50
C SER A 292 -21.12 0.14 1.00
N LEU A 293 -19.85 -0.25 0.92
CA LEU A 293 -18.85 0.51 0.18
C LEU A 293 -18.49 -0.25 -1.08
N THR A 294 -18.33 0.48 -2.18
CA THR A 294 -18.02 -0.09 -3.49
C THR A 294 -16.83 0.64 -4.11
N CYS A 295 -15.91 -0.13 -4.71
CA CYS A 295 -14.84 0.43 -5.52
C CYS A 295 -15.33 0.71 -6.94
N VAL A 296 -14.90 1.83 -7.51
CA VAL A 296 -15.10 2.15 -8.94
C VAL A 296 -14.40 1.14 -9.87
N SER A 297 -13.33 0.50 -9.40
CA SER A 297 -12.64 -0.57 -10.12
C SER A 297 -13.31 -1.93 -9.98
N ASN A 298 -14.47 -2.01 -9.33
CA ASN A 298 -15.21 -3.27 -9.22
C ASN A 298 -15.70 -3.67 -10.63
N GLU A 299 -15.16 -4.76 -11.15
CA GLU A 299 -15.57 -5.29 -12.44
C GLU A 299 -16.96 -5.94 -12.36
N VAL A 300 -17.53 -6.31 -13.51
CA VAL A 300 -18.80 -7.05 -13.55
C VAL A 300 -18.61 -8.38 -12.83
N GLY A 301 -19.36 -8.60 -11.75
CA GLY A 301 -19.23 -9.77 -10.88
C GLY A 301 -18.01 -9.75 -9.95
N GLY A 302 -17.34 -8.62 -9.79
CA GLY A 302 -16.15 -8.47 -8.94
C GLY A 302 -16.43 -8.45 -7.44
N ASP A 303 -15.36 -8.53 -6.65
CA ASP A 303 -15.37 -8.64 -5.19
C ASP A 303 -15.02 -7.33 -4.46
N LEU A 304 -14.85 -6.22 -5.18
CA LEU A 304 -14.50 -4.92 -4.61
C LEU A 304 -15.74 -4.16 -4.10
N VAL A 305 -16.54 -4.85 -3.30
CA VAL A 305 -17.75 -4.37 -2.63
C VAL A 305 -17.92 -5.11 -1.31
N GLY A 306 -18.29 -4.40 -0.25
CA GLY A 306 -18.53 -5.00 1.06
C GLY A 306 -19.57 -4.22 1.85
N ASN A 307 -20.31 -4.90 2.71
CA ASN A 307 -21.33 -4.29 3.57
C ASN A 307 -20.95 -4.44 5.03
N ALA A 308 -20.99 -3.34 5.78
CA ALA A 308 -20.63 -3.34 7.19
C ALA A 308 -21.56 -2.46 8.02
N THR A 309 -21.55 -2.71 9.33
CA THR A 309 -22.17 -1.85 10.33
C THR A 309 -21.12 -0.83 10.79
N TRP A 310 -21.37 0.45 10.59
CA TRP A 310 -20.45 1.54 10.89
C TRP A 310 -20.93 2.32 12.10
N LEU A 311 -20.03 2.59 13.05
CA LEU A 311 -20.27 3.46 14.20
C LEU A 311 -19.51 4.77 13.99
N GLY A 312 -20.21 5.90 14.00
CA GLY A 312 -19.60 7.20 13.74
C GLY A 312 -20.49 8.39 14.05
N TYR A 313 -19.95 9.59 13.90
CA TYR A 313 -20.72 10.83 14.06
C TYR A 313 -21.14 11.38 12.68
N PRO A 314 -22.38 11.86 12.50
CA PRO A 314 -22.81 12.41 11.22
C PRO A 314 -21.97 13.60 10.77
N VAL A 315 -21.40 13.51 9.55
CA VAL A 315 -20.55 14.57 8.99
C VAL A 315 -21.33 15.88 8.84
N ARG A 316 -22.63 15.80 8.50
CA ARG A 316 -23.53 16.96 8.43
C ARG A 316 -23.54 17.79 9.71
N GLU A 317 -23.47 17.15 10.87
CA GLU A 317 -23.49 17.87 12.16
C GLU A 317 -22.14 18.53 12.47
N LEU A 318 -21.02 17.97 12.01
CA LEU A 318 -19.71 18.63 12.10
C LEU A 318 -19.63 19.82 11.14
N LEU A 319 -20.08 19.65 9.90
CA LEU A 319 -20.12 20.73 8.92
C LEU A 319 -21.04 21.86 9.40
N LYS A 320 -22.19 21.53 9.99
CA LYS A 320 -23.10 22.53 10.59
C LYS A 320 -22.42 23.39 11.67
N ARG A 321 -21.49 22.83 12.46
CA ARG A 321 -20.69 23.61 13.42
C ARG A 321 -19.74 24.56 12.70
N ALA A 322 -19.13 24.10 11.60
CA ALA A 322 -18.21 24.91 10.82
C ALA A 322 -18.89 26.04 10.03
N LYS A 323 -20.19 25.88 9.71
CA LYS A 323 -20.99 26.84 8.93
C LYS A 323 -20.35 27.13 7.56
N PRO A 324 -20.50 26.21 6.59
CA PRO A 324 -20.00 26.41 5.24
C PRO A 324 -20.56 27.69 4.62
N GLN A 325 -19.69 28.44 3.96
CA GLN A 325 -20.04 29.69 3.31
C GLN A 325 -20.81 29.44 2.00
N ASP A 326 -21.64 30.41 1.62
CA ASP A 326 -22.34 30.41 0.35
C ASP A 326 -21.35 30.24 -0.83
N GLY A 327 -21.72 29.38 -1.77
CA GLY A 327 -20.93 29.08 -2.97
C GLY A 327 -19.88 27.97 -2.80
N ALA A 328 -19.69 27.40 -1.60
CA ALA A 328 -18.98 26.14 -1.46
C ALA A 328 -19.80 24.97 -2.03
N ASP A 329 -19.18 24.08 -2.79
CA ASP A 329 -19.84 22.92 -3.42
C ASP A 329 -19.08 21.60 -3.22
N MET A 330 -17.92 21.64 -2.56
CA MET A 330 -17.03 20.50 -2.39
C MET A 330 -16.42 20.49 -0.98
N VAL A 331 -16.17 19.30 -0.45
CA VAL A 331 -15.26 19.08 0.68
C VAL A 331 -14.07 18.26 0.20
N LEU A 332 -12.88 18.83 0.31
CA LEU A 332 -11.63 18.11 0.11
C LEU A 332 -11.25 17.43 1.42
N SER A 333 -11.36 16.10 1.45
CA SER A 333 -10.88 15.33 2.58
C SER A 333 -9.43 14.92 2.37
N THR A 334 -8.61 14.99 3.43
CA THR A 334 -7.20 14.60 3.41
C THR A 334 -6.95 13.49 4.43
N SER A 335 -6.25 12.45 3.99
CA SER A 335 -5.74 11.35 4.80
C SER A 335 -4.37 11.69 5.39
N ASP A 336 -4.02 11.07 6.51
CA ASP A 336 -2.69 11.13 7.13
C ASP A 336 -1.55 10.80 6.13
N ASP A 337 -1.80 9.92 5.17
CA ASP A 337 -0.84 9.54 4.12
C ASP A 337 -0.79 10.52 2.92
N GLY A 338 -1.54 11.62 2.97
CA GLY A 338 -1.63 12.63 1.93
C GLY A 338 -2.59 12.31 0.78
N PHE A 339 -3.32 11.18 0.82
CA PHE A 339 -4.40 10.94 -0.12
C PHE A 339 -5.53 11.97 0.05
N THR A 340 -6.09 12.45 -1.07
CA THR A 340 -7.24 13.38 -1.06
C THR A 340 -8.42 12.86 -1.88
N ALA A 341 -9.63 13.14 -1.40
CA ALA A 341 -10.88 12.89 -2.12
C ALA A 341 -11.79 14.13 -2.10
N SER A 342 -12.41 14.42 -3.24
CA SER A 342 -13.30 15.56 -3.46
C SER A 342 -14.76 15.11 -3.40
N THR A 343 -15.40 15.24 -2.26
CA THR A 343 -16.81 14.85 -2.08
C THR A 343 -17.72 16.07 -2.28
N PRO A 344 -18.84 15.97 -3.03
CA PRO A 344 -19.82 17.06 -3.11
C PRO A 344 -20.34 17.43 -1.72
N LEU A 345 -20.37 18.73 -1.39
CA LEU A 345 -20.83 19.21 -0.09
C LEU A 345 -22.28 18.81 0.21
N GLU A 346 -23.15 18.84 -0.81
CA GLU A 346 -24.55 18.41 -0.69
C GLU A 346 -24.67 16.94 -0.24
N THR A 347 -23.80 16.06 -0.73
CA THR A 347 -23.80 14.64 -0.38
C THR A 347 -23.39 14.40 1.08
N LEU A 348 -22.59 15.31 1.66
CA LEU A 348 -22.19 15.24 3.06
C LEU A 348 -23.21 15.89 4.02
N THR A 349 -24.16 16.66 3.49
CA THR A 349 -25.09 17.49 4.28
C THR A 349 -26.56 17.11 4.09
N ASP A 350 -26.88 16.24 3.14
CA ASP A 350 -28.23 15.68 2.98
C ASP A 350 -28.59 14.67 4.08
N ASP A 351 -29.76 14.04 3.93
CA ASP A 351 -30.33 13.13 4.93
C ASP A 351 -29.65 11.75 4.99
N ARG A 352 -28.67 11.47 4.12
CA ARG A 352 -27.98 10.17 4.13
C ARG A 352 -27.09 10.00 5.35
N ALA A 353 -26.76 8.74 5.65
CA ALA A 353 -25.87 8.37 6.74
C ALA A 353 -24.38 8.59 6.39
N SER A 354 -24.00 9.83 6.06
CA SER A 354 -22.59 10.23 5.89
C SER A 354 -21.93 10.35 7.27
N LEU A 355 -21.00 9.45 7.59
CA LEU A 355 -20.38 9.33 8.91
C LEU A 355 -18.87 9.61 8.89
N LEU A 356 -18.40 10.27 9.94
CA LEU A 356 -17.04 10.14 10.43
C LEU A 356 -17.02 8.91 11.35
N ALA A 357 -16.66 7.75 10.80
CA ALA A 357 -16.71 6.46 11.46
C ALA A 357 -15.44 6.20 12.28
N VAL A 358 -15.61 5.58 13.45
CA VAL A 358 -14.56 5.12 14.37
C VAL A 358 -14.66 3.62 14.67
N GLY A 359 -15.80 2.99 14.34
CA GLY A 359 -16.04 1.57 14.51
C GLY A 359 -16.63 0.91 13.27
N MET A 360 -16.34 -0.39 13.13
CA MET A 360 -16.80 -1.26 12.06
C MET A 360 -17.14 -2.64 12.63
N ASN A 361 -18.38 -3.08 12.39
CA ASN A 361 -18.94 -4.35 12.85
C ASN A 361 -18.80 -4.56 14.38
N GLY A 362 -18.98 -3.50 15.16
CA GLY A 362 -18.92 -3.52 16.62
C GLY A 362 -17.51 -3.48 17.22
N GLU A 363 -16.48 -3.42 16.38
CA GLU A 363 -15.08 -3.30 16.78
C GLU A 363 -14.51 -1.94 16.35
N PRO A 364 -13.46 -1.42 17.00
CA PRO A 364 -12.70 -0.30 16.45
C PRO A 364 -12.29 -0.60 15.01
N LEU A 365 -12.20 0.44 14.17
CA LEU A 365 -11.78 0.26 12.78
C LEU A 365 -10.49 -0.57 12.72
N PRO A 366 -10.43 -1.62 11.86
CA PRO A 366 -9.16 -2.26 11.57
C PRO A 366 -8.18 -1.24 10.97
N ARG A 367 -6.87 -1.40 11.23
CA ARG A 367 -5.84 -0.47 10.72
C ARG A 367 -5.98 -0.24 9.22
N ASP A 368 -6.08 -1.35 8.48
CA ASP A 368 -6.15 -1.35 7.02
C ASP A 368 -7.45 -0.72 6.47
N HIS A 369 -8.46 -0.56 7.33
CA HIS A 369 -9.76 0.05 7.02
C HIS A 369 -9.93 1.47 7.57
N GLY A 370 -8.86 2.09 8.07
CA GLY A 370 -8.84 3.52 8.38
C GLY A 370 -8.77 3.87 9.86
N PHE A 371 -8.31 2.97 10.74
CA PHE A 371 -8.10 3.32 12.15
C PHE A 371 -7.25 4.59 12.33
N PRO A 372 -7.66 5.57 13.16
CA PRO A 372 -8.79 5.49 14.10
C PRO A 372 -10.09 6.07 13.55
N ALA A 373 -10.06 6.78 12.41
CA ALA A 373 -11.23 7.42 11.82
C ALA A 373 -11.21 7.42 10.29
N ARG A 374 -12.39 7.21 9.68
CA ARG A 374 -12.59 7.31 8.23
C ARG A 374 -13.90 8.00 7.88
N LEU A 375 -14.01 8.48 6.64
CA LEU A 375 -15.29 8.81 6.04
C LEU A 375 -16.00 7.57 5.51
N VAL A 376 -17.30 7.50 5.75
CA VAL A 376 -18.25 6.53 5.19
C VAL A 376 -19.41 7.32 4.61
N VAL A 377 -19.56 7.29 3.29
CA VAL A 377 -20.54 8.11 2.58
C VAL A 377 -21.31 7.21 1.60
N PRO A 378 -22.57 6.87 1.89
CA PRO A 378 -23.36 5.99 1.05
C PRO A 378 -23.59 6.58 -0.35
N GLY A 379 -23.61 5.71 -1.37
CA GLY A 379 -24.00 6.07 -2.72
C GLY A 379 -22.91 6.64 -3.62
N LEU A 380 -21.70 6.83 -3.10
CA LEU A 380 -20.55 7.29 -3.86
C LEU A 380 -19.43 6.25 -3.83
N TYR A 381 -18.73 6.07 -4.97
CA TYR A 381 -17.58 5.19 -5.02
C TYR A 381 -16.47 5.68 -4.09
N GLY A 382 -15.73 4.76 -3.47
CA GLY A 382 -14.79 5.12 -2.41
C GLY A 382 -13.71 6.14 -2.76
N PHE A 383 -13.36 6.29 -4.06
CA PHE A 383 -12.34 7.25 -4.52
C PHE A 383 -12.75 8.73 -4.38
N VAL A 384 -14.07 9.00 -4.29
CA VAL A 384 -14.61 10.35 -4.07
C VAL A 384 -15.07 10.60 -2.64
N SER A 385 -15.25 9.55 -1.82
CA SER A 385 -16.10 9.67 -0.62
C SER A 385 -15.63 8.91 0.64
N ALA A 386 -14.71 7.97 0.52
CA ALA A 386 -14.41 7.02 1.59
C ALA A 386 -12.96 7.14 2.11
N THR A 387 -12.51 8.37 2.37
CA THR A 387 -11.16 8.68 2.87
C THR A 387 -10.88 7.99 4.19
N LYS A 388 -9.89 7.10 4.19
CA LYS A 388 -9.35 6.44 5.39
C LYS A 388 -8.35 7.35 6.09
N TRP A 389 -8.12 7.13 7.39
CA TRP A 389 -7.14 7.88 8.18
C TRP A 389 -7.31 9.39 8.07
N VAL A 390 -8.57 9.85 8.01
CA VAL A 390 -8.89 11.24 7.66
C VAL A 390 -8.43 12.18 8.77
N THR A 391 -7.77 13.27 8.40
CA THR A 391 -7.23 14.29 9.32
C THR A 391 -7.73 15.70 8.98
N GLU A 392 -8.22 15.92 7.77
CA GLU A 392 -8.68 17.24 7.33
C GLU A 392 -9.93 17.15 6.45
N LEU A 393 -10.84 18.11 6.62
CA LEU A 393 -11.96 18.42 5.72
C LEU A 393 -11.90 19.90 5.34
N GLU A 394 -11.43 20.21 4.14
CA GLU A 394 -11.44 21.58 3.62
C GLU A 394 -12.70 21.82 2.79
N VAL A 395 -13.60 22.67 3.28
CA VAL A 395 -14.76 23.12 2.52
C VAL A 395 -14.30 24.11 1.45
N THR A 396 -14.62 23.85 0.19
CA THR A 396 -14.11 24.61 -0.95
C THR A 396 -15.01 24.42 -2.17
N ARG A 397 -14.49 24.71 -3.37
CA ARG A 397 -15.18 24.55 -4.65
C ARG A 397 -14.45 23.57 -5.56
N PHE A 398 -15.20 22.79 -6.33
CA PHE A 398 -14.66 21.99 -7.44
C PHE A 398 -13.91 22.84 -8.47
N ALA A 399 -14.24 24.13 -8.57
CA ALA A 399 -13.56 25.08 -9.46
C ALA A 399 -12.17 25.52 -8.94
N ASP A 400 -11.89 25.38 -7.65
CA ASP A 400 -10.66 25.88 -7.02
C ASP A 400 -9.65 24.78 -6.72
N LYS A 401 -10.12 23.55 -6.46
CA LYS A 401 -9.27 22.44 -6.05
C LYS A 401 -9.65 21.13 -6.72
N GLU A 402 -8.64 20.28 -6.88
CA GLU A 402 -8.75 18.92 -7.38
C GLU A 402 -8.18 17.93 -6.37
N ALA A 403 -8.79 16.74 -6.29
CA ALA A 403 -8.34 15.62 -5.49
C ALA A 403 -7.40 14.66 -6.27
N TYR A 404 -6.83 13.68 -5.56
CA TYR A 404 -5.86 12.74 -6.12
C TYR A 404 -6.31 12.10 -7.43
N TRP A 405 -7.55 11.64 -7.53
CA TRP A 405 -8.06 10.99 -8.74
C TRP A 405 -8.60 11.96 -9.79
N THR A 406 -9.15 13.12 -9.38
CA THR A 406 -9.69 14.10 -10.34
C THR A 406 -8.57 14.77 -11.13
N THR A 407 -7.40 15.02 -10.52
CA THR A 407 -6.18 15.45 -11.24
C THR A 407 -5.73 14.46 -12.34
N ARG A 408 -6.22 13.22 -12.29
CA ARG A 408 -5.96 12.13 -13.26
C ARG A 408 -7.13 11.92 -14.23
N GLY A 409 -8.09 12.85 -14.28
CA GLY A 409 -9.22 12.83 -15.21
C GLY A 409 -10.40 11.95 -14.77
N TRP A 410 -10.46 11.54 -13.51
CA TRP A 410 -11.61 10.78 -12.98
C TRP A 410 -12.78 11.72 -12.67
N SER A 411 -14.00 11.16 -12.64
CA SER A 411 -15.22 11.90 -12.32
C SER A 411 -15.16 12.50 -10.91
N THR A 412 -15.68 13.72 -10.75
CA THR A 412 -15.77 14.41 -9.46
C THR A 412 -16.93 13.91 -8.58
N HIS A 413 -17.98 13.33 -9.17
CA HIS A 413 -19.17 12.92 -8.44
C HIS A 413 -19.20 11.42 -8.14
N GLY A 414 -18.72 10.58 -9.06
CA GLY A 414 -18.55 9.14 -8.86
C GLY A 414 -19.70 8.38 -8.17
N PRO A 415 -20.97 8.51 -8.62
CA PRO A 415 -22.09 7.79 -8.00
C PRO A 415 -21.96 6.28 -8.22
N VAL A 416 -22.30 5.48 -7.20
CA VAL A 416 -22.37 4.02 -7.35
C VAL A 416 -23.51 3.66 -8.30
N LEU A 417 -23.17 2.93 -9.36
CA LEU A 417 -24.15 2.44 -10.32
C LEU A 417 -24.79 1.13 -9.84
N VAL A 418 -26.00 0.85 -10.36
CA VAL A 418 -26.65 -0.44 -10.16
C VAL A 418 -25.75 -1.57 -10.65
N ALA A 419 -25.53 -2.57 -9.80
CA ALA A 419 -24.72 -3.72 -10.13
C ALA A 419 -25.20 -4.96 -9.39
N SER A 420 -24.80 -6.11 -9.91
CA SER A 420 -25.08 -7.42 -9.34
C SER A 420 -23.93 -8.39 -9.58
N ARG A 421 -23.85 -9.42 -8.76
CA ARG A 421 -22.87 -10.50 -8.84
C ARG A 421 -23.55 -11.83 -8.54
N VAL A 422 -23.17 -12.88 -9.25
CA VAL A 422 -23.54 -14.26 -8.91
C VAL A 422 -22.42 -14.82 -8.02
N ASP A 423 -22.77 -15.23 -6.81
CA ASP A 423 -21.83 -15.78 -5.84
C ASP A 423 -21.77 -17.30 -5.94
N VAL A 424 -22.95 -17.90 -6.18
CA VAL A 424 -23.10 -19.33 -6.38
C VAL A 424 -23.92 -19.60 -7.64
N PRO A 425 -23.47 -20.50 -8.52
CA PRO A 425 -22.18 -21.20 -8.46
C PRO A 425 -20.99 -20.27 -8.78
N ARG A 426 -19.83 -20.53 -8.15
CA ARG A 426 -18.58 -19.84 -8.50
C ARG A 426 -18.11 -20.22 -9.90
N ALA A 427 -17.39 -19.33 -10.56
CA ALA A 427 -16.80 -19.58 -11.87
C ALA A 427 -15.97 -20.88 -11.88
N GLY A 428 -16.28 -21.79 -12.81
CA GLY A 428 -15.60 -23.08 -12.96
C GLY A 428 -16.06 -24.18 -12.00
N ALA A 429 -17.03 -23.92 -11.12
CA ALA A 429 -17.59 -24.95 -10.25
C ALA A 429 -18.34 -26.03 -11.05
N GLN A 430 -18.19 -27.29 -10.63
CA GLN A 430 -19.06 -28.37 -11.09
C GLN A 430 -20.36 -28.32 -10.26
N VAL A 431 -21.48 -28.06 -10.92
CA VAL A 431 -22.79 -27.97 -10.28
C VAL A 431 -23.53 -29.29 -10.38
N ASN A 432 -23.99 -29.79 -9.24
CA ASN A 432 -24.89 -30.93 -9.16
C ASN A 432 -26.27 -30.45 -8.70
N PRO A 433 -27.38 -30.98 -9.25
CA PRO A 433 -28.70 -30.68 -8.73
C PRO A 433 -28.83 -31.09 -7.25
N ASN A 434 -29.59 -30.32 -6.49
CA ASN A 434 -29.96 -30.67 -5.12
C ASN A 434 -30.93 -31.89 -5.11
N LYS A 435 -31.41 -32.28 -3.92
CA LYS A 435 -32.32 -33.43 -3.75
C LYS A 435 -33.63 -33.30 -4.54
N ASP A 436 -34.05 -32.08 -4.84
CA ASP A 436 -35.26 -31.75 -5.60
C ASP A 436 -34.97 -31.54 -7.11
N GLY A 437 -33.74 -31.80 -7.56
CA GLY A 437 -33.34 -31.66 -8.95
C GLY A 437 -33.08 -30.22 -9.40
N GLN A 438 -32.89 -29.28 -8.48
CA GLN A 438 -32.65 -27.87 -8.78
C GLN A 438 -31.16 -27.49 -8.67
N ILE A 439 -30.71 -26.54 -9.50
CA ILE A 439 -29.41 -25.89 -9.36
C ILE A 439 -29.64 -24.52 -8.73
N VAL A 440 -29.14 -24.32 -7.51
CA VAL A 440 -29.27 -23.05 -6.80
C VAL A 440 -28.32 -22.03 -7.43
N THR A 441 -28.88 -20.90 -7.85
CA THR A 441 -28.12 -19.72 -8.32
C THR A 441 -28.49 -18.54 -7.43
N ALA A 442 -27.52 -17.96 -6.75
CA ALA A 442 -27.73 -16.85 -5.83
C ALA A 442 -26.55 -15.89 -5.85
N GLY A 443 -26.77 -14.66 -5.39
CA GLY A 443 -25.79 -13.60 -5.51
C GLY A 443 -26.18 -12.35 -4.76
N MET A 444 -25.55 -11.23 -5.10
CA MET A 444 -25.80 -9.93 -4.49
C MET A 444 -26.16 -8.91 -5.56
N ALA A 445 -27.03 -7.97 -5.23
CA ALA A 445 -27.31 -6.79 -6.05
C ALA A 445 -27.30 -5.52 -5.17
N TRP A 446 -26.88 -4.39 -5.72
CA TRP A 446 -26.86 -3.13 -4.99
C TRP A 446 -27.10 -1.94 -5.92
N ALA A 447 -27.82 -0.96 -5.38
CA ALA A 447 -28.05 0.35 -5.97
C ALA A 447 -28.32 1.32 -4.81
N GLN A 448 -27.25 1.84 -4.22
CA GLN A 448 -27.34 2.68 -3.02
C GLN A 448 -28.22 3.92 -3.26
N HIS A 449 -28.98 4.35 -2.25
CA HIS A 449 -30.08 5.34 -2.31
C HIS A 449 -31.31 4.99 -3.15
N VAL A 450 -31.24 3.99 -4.02
CA VAL A 450 -32.34 3.63 -4.93
C VAL A 450 -33.03 2.32 -4.50
N GLY A 451 -32.26 1.36 -4.00
CA GLY A 451 -32.73 0.01 -3.70
C GLY A 451 -32.82 -0.88 -4.94
N ILE A 452 -33.02 -2.18 -4.71
CA ILE A 452 -33.16 -3.20 -5.76
C ILE A 452 -34.61 -3.70 -5.81
N ALA A 453 -35.30 -3.41 -6.90
CA ALA A 453 -36.69 -3.82 -7.10
C ALA A 453 -36.84 -5.21 -7.75
N GLU A 454 -35.92 -5.57 -8.65
CA GLU A 454 -35.95 -6.85 -9.37
C GLU A 454 -34.53 -7.26 -9.78
N VAL A 455 -34.22 -8.55 -9.69
CA VAL A 455 -33.06 -9.18 -10.33
C VAL A 455 -33.57 -10.27 -11.26
N ARG A 456 -33.04 -10.32 -12.48
CA ARG A 456 -33.33 -11.39 -13.44
C ARG A 456 -32.06 -12.15 -13.77
N VAL A 457 -32.19 -13.47 -13.87
CA VAL A 457 -31.11 -14.39 -14.21
C VAL A 457 -31.45 -15.08 -15.52
N ARG A 458 -30.46 -15.21 -16.40
CA ARG A 458 -30.57 -15.98 -17.64
C ARG A 458 -29.39 -16.91 -17.76
N ILE A 459 -29.67 -18.15 -18.10
CA ILE A 459 -28.65 -19.16 -18.41
C ILE A 459 -28.55 -19.26 -19.94
N ASP A 460 -27.33 -19.15 -20.46
CA ASP A 460 -27.02 -19.18 -21.89
C ASP A 460 -27.91 -18.23 -22.72
N SER A 461 -28.63 -18.79 -23.69
CA SER A 461 -29.57 -18.10 -24.58
C SER A 461 -31.03 -18.39 -24.24
N GLY A 462 -31.31 -18.90 -23.04
CA GLY A 462 -32.66 -19.18 -22.55
C GLY A 462 -33.46 -17.93 -22.19
N ASP A 463 -34.61 -18.14 -21.55
CA ASP A 463 -35.45 -17.04 -21.06
C ASP A 463 -34.85 -16.39 -19.80
N TRP A 464 -35.25 -15.14 -19.54
CA TRP A 464 -34.94 -14.48 -18.26
C TRP A 464 -35.92 -14.96 -17.19
N HIS A 465 -35.38 -15.35 -16.04
CA HIS A 465 -36.12 -15.77 -14.87
C HIS A 465 -35.96 -14.72 -13.77
N THR A 466 -37.06 -14.31 -13.14
CA THR A 466 -37.02 -13.40 -11.98
C THR A 466 -36.50 -14.16 -10.76
N ALA A 467 -35.50 -13.60 -10.08
CA ALA A 467 -34.96 -14.14 -8.83
C ALA A 467 -35.86 -13.77 -7.64
N GLU A 468 -35.85 -14.62 -6.61
CA GLU A 468 -36.39 -14.28 -5.30
C GLU A 468 -35.41 -13.35 -4.59
N LEU A 469 -35.89 -12.20 -4.10
CA LEU A 469 -35.07 -11.23 -3.38
C LEU A 469 -35.28 -11.37 -1.88
N SER A 470 -34.19 -11.29 -1.11
CA SER A 470 -34.25 -11.32 0.36
C SER A 470 -34.99 -10.09 0.93
N GLU A 471 -35.37 -10.11 2.20
CA GLU A 471 -35.96 -8.94 2.86
C GLU A 471 -34.96 -7.77 2.87
N GLU A 472 -35.39 -6.58 2.43
CA GLU A 472 -34.50 -5.43 2.31
C GLU A 472 -34.05 -4.93 3.70
N LEU A 473 -32.74 -4.79 3.88
CA LEU A 473 -32.16 -4.26 5.10
C LEU A 473 -32.27 -2.73 5.17
N ASN A 474 -31.80 -2.04 4.13
CA ASN A 474 -32.05 -0.64 3.81
C ASN A 474 -31.57 -0.32 2.38
N SER A 475 -31.85 0.90 1.89
CA SER A 475 -31.52 1.35 0.53
C SER A 475 -30.03 1.59 0.24
N ASP A 476 -29.17 1.57 1.26
CA ASP A 476 -27.71 1.82 1.18
C ASP A 476 -26.85 0.57 1.32
N THR A 477 -27.50 -0.59 1.41
CA THR A 477 -26.87 -1.90 1.54
C THR A 477 -27.09 -2.73 0.28
N TRP A 478 -26.22 -3.72 0.04
CA TRP A 478 -26.50 -4.78 -0.92
C TRP A 478 -27.65 -5.68 -0.47
N ARG A 479 -28.29 -6.36 -1.41
CA ARG A 479 -29.42 -7.27 -1.22
C ARG A 479 -29.11 -8.61 -1.88
N GLN A 480 -29.50 -9.72 -1.23
CA GLN A 480 -29.38 -11.06 -1.79
C GLN A 480 -30.50 -11.36 -2.78
#